data_AF-A0AAU4UAE7-F1
#
_entry.id   AF-A0AAU4UAE7-F1
#
_cell.length_a   1.000
_cell.length_b   1.000
_cell.length_c   1.000
_cell.angle_alpha   90.00
_cell.angle_beta   90.00
_cell.angle_gamma   90.00
#
_symmetry.space_group_name_H-M   'P 1'
#
loop_
_entity.id
_entity.type
_entity.pdbx_description
1 polymer ?
#
loop_
_entity_poly.entity_id
_entity_poly.type
_entity_poly.pdbx_seq_one_letter_code
_entity_poly.pdbx_strand_id
1 'polypeptide(L)'
;MAEEKARAELISAVKSVITTVMPGATVMDLPSVVSPEAVAITAFDAADTRAPGELADAFIARLRADDWVIDDRQRKEAEPTFHAAKSELGGGAFTVQTAAVSFSGVADHG
;
A
#
# COMPACT_ATOMS: atom_id res chain seq x y z
N MET A 1 -16.95 13.07 9.26
CA MET A 1 -16.25 14.10 8.44
C MET A 1 -14.74 14.03 8.60
N ALA A 2 -14.18 14.04 9.82
CA ALA A 2 -12.73 13.91 10.03
C ALA A 2 -12.20 12.51 9.63
N GLU A 3 -12.90 11.44 10.01
CA GLU A 3 -12.54 10.06 9.69
C GLU A 3 -12.49 9.78 8.18
N GLU A 4 -13.51 10.26 7.45
CA GLU A 4 -13.59 10.13 6.00
C GLU A 4 -12.46 10.90 5.28
N LYS A 5 -12.08 12.06 5.82
CA LYS A 5 -10.95 12.85 5.32
C LYS A 5 -9.63 12.10 5.52
N ALA A 6 -9.36 11.60 6.72
CA ALA A 6 -8.15 10.84 7.02
C ALA A 6 -8.04 9.58 6.14
N ARG A 7 -9.16 8.84 5.97
CA ARG A 7 -9.21 7.71 5.03
C ARG A 7 -8.88 8.13 3.60
N ALA A 8 -9.48 9.22 3.11
CA ALA A 8 -9.22 9.70 1.75
C ALA A 8 -7.75 10.11 1.55
N GLU A 9 -7.12 10.73 2.55
CA GLU A 9 -5.71 11.11 2.53
C GLU A 9 -4.80 9.88 2.49
N LEU A 10 -5.05 8.87 3.33
CA LEU A 10 -4.32 7.60 3.30
C LEU A 10 -4.47 6.90 1.95
N ILE A 11 -5.68 6.83 1.39
CA ILE A 11 -5.94 6.25 0.06
C ILE A 11 -5.15 6.98 -1.02
N SER A 12 -5.16 8.32 -1.00
CA SER A 12 -4.43 9.13 -1.97
C SER A 12 -2.93 8.86 -1.90
N ALA A 13 -2.36 8.80 -0.69
CA ALA A 13 -0.95 8.52 -0.49
C ALA A 13 -0.57 7.13 -1.00
N VAL A 14 -1.34 6.09 -0.66
CA VAL A 14 -1.09 4.71 -1.14
C VAL A 14 -1.23 4.61 -2.66
N LYS A 15 -2.26 5.24 -3.25
CA LYS A 15 -2.43 5.28 -4.72
C LYS A 15 -1.26 5.98 -5.41
N SER A 16 -0.73 7.05 -4.83
CA SER A 16 0.46 7.74 -5.36
C SER A 16 1.68 6.84 -5.38
N VAL A 17 1.92 6.08 -4.31
CA VAL A 17 3.01 5.09 -4.25
C VAL A 17 2.81 4.02 -5.32
N ILE A 18 1.63 3.40 -5.39
CA ILE A 18 1.32 2.36 -6.37
C ILE A 18 1.52 2.85 -7.80
N THR A 19 0.94 3.98 -8.17
CA THR A 19 1.04 4.51 -9.54
C THR A 19 2.45 5.00 -9.89
N THR A 20 3.29 5.32 -8.90
CA THR A 20 4.71 5.59 -9.15
C THR A 20 5.49 4.31 -9.44
N VAL A 21 5.23 3.24 -8.68
CA VAL A 21 5.97 1.96 -8.81
C VAL A 21 5.46 1.13 -9.98
N MET A 22 4.15 1.16 -10.24
CA MET A 22 3.43 0.42 -11.26
C MET A 22 2.53 1.39 -12.06
N PRO A 23 3.09 2.17 -13.00
CA PRO A 23 2.35 3.22 -13.71
C PRO A 23 1.22 2.71 -14.61
N GLY A 24 1.27 1.43 -15.02
CA GLY A 24 0.21 0.77 -15.79
C GLY A 24 -0.86 0.09 -14.94
N ALA A 25 -0.74 0.13 -13.60
CA ALA A 25 -1.62 -0.65 -12.74
C ALA A 25 -3.06 -0.11 -12.74
N THR A 26 -4.01 -1.04 -12.87
CA THR A 26 -5.41 -0.78 -12.53
C THR A 26 -5.55 -0.86 -11.02
N VAL A 27 -5.95 0.25 -10.38
CA VAL A 27 -6.07 0.35 -8.92
C VAL A 27 -7.53 0.31 -8.50
N MET A 28 -7.87 -0.59 -7.59
CA MET A 28 -9.18 -0.76 -6.99
C MET A 28 -9.14 -0.44 -5.50
N ASP A 29 -10.04 0.42 -5.03
CA ASP A 29 -10.31 0.64 -3.60
C ASP A 29 -11.53 -0.20 -3.21
N LEU A 30 -11.36 -1.06 -2.20
CA LEU A 30 -12.39 -1.92 -1.66
C LEU A 30 -12.87 -1.31 -0.33
N PRO A 31 -13.97 -0.55 -0.33
CA PRO A 31 -14.49 0.04 0.90
C PRO A 31 -14.94 -1.05 1.87
N SER A 32 -14.57 -0.90 3.14
CA SER A 32 -15.06 -1.77 4.21
C SER A 32 -16.46 -1.33 4.65
N VAL A 33 -17.38 -2.28 4.76
CA VAL A 33 -18.71 -2.05 5.34
C VAL A 33 -18.73 -2.16 6.87
N VAL A 34 -17.61 -2.61 7.47
CA VAL A 34 -17.50 -2.89 8.91
C VAL A 34 -16.81 -1.76 9.66
N SER A 35 -15.88 -1.08 9.01
CA SER A 35 -15.03 -0.06 9.63
C SER A 35 -14.78 1.06 8.60
N PRO A 36 -15.34 2.28 8.81
CA PRO A 36 -15.19 3.38 7.87
C PRO A 36 -13.75 3.89 7.74
N GLU A 37 -12.88 3.59 8.69
CA GLU A 37 -11.45 3.92 8.70
C GLU A 37 -10.57 2.89 8.00
N ALA A 38 -11.09 1.70 7.71
CA ALA A 38 -10.35 0.65 7.02
C ALA A 38 -10.15 0.98 5.54
N VAL A 39 -8.93 0.75 5.07
CA VAL A 39 -8.51 0.93 3.69
C VAL A 39 -8.02 -0.41 3.16
N ALA A 40 -8.61 -0.87 2.06
CA ALA A 40 -8.13 -2.00 1.30
C ALA A 40 -7.96 -1.57 -0.16
N ILE A 41 -6.73 -1.61 -0.67
CA ILE A 41 -6.42 -1.23 -2.05
C ILE A 41 -5.74 -2.41 -2.71
N THR A 42 -6.21 -2.80 -3.89
CA THR A 42 -5.53 -3.79 -4.72
C THR A 42 -5.19 -3.16 -6.06
N ALA A 43 -4.00 -3.44 -6.56
CA ALA A 43 -3.54 -2.97 -7.85
C ALA A 43 -2.92 -4.11 -8.65
N PHE A 44 -3.19 -4.11 -9.96
CA PHE A 44 -2.72 -5.14 -10.88
C PHE A 44 -2.22 -4.51 -12.18
N ASP A 45 -1.03 -4.92 -12.63
CA ASP A 45 -0.45 -4.52 -13.91
C ASP A 45 0.04 -5.76 -14.66
N ALA A 46 -0.70 -6.20 -15.67
CA ALA A 46 -0.36 -7.38 -16.45
C ALA A 46 0.95 -7.25 -17.25
N ALA A 47 1.44 -6.03 -17.47
CA ALA A 47 2.71 -5.78 -18.16
C ALA A 47 3.91 -5.87 -17.20
N ASP A 48 3.69 -5.88 -15.89
CA ASP A 48 4.75 -5.98 -14.90
C ASP A 48 5.20 -7.43 -14.72
N THR A 49 6.44 -7.71 -15.13
CA THR A 49 7.04 -9.06 -15.11
C THR A 49 8.07 -9.23 -13.99
N ARG A 50 8.23 -8.23 -13.11
CA ARG A 50 9.20 -8.28 -12.01
C ARG A 50 8.87 -9.42 -11.05
N ALA A 51 9.91 -10.02 -10.47
CA ALA A 51 9.69 -10.99 -9.39
C ALA A 51 9.05 -10.28 -8.18
N PRO A 52 8.24 -10.99 -7.35
CA PRO A 52 7.62 -10.38 -6.17
C PRO A 52 8.63 -9.69 -5.24
N GLY A 53 9.84 -10.26 -5.13
CA GLY A 53 10.96 -9.65 -4.41
C GLY A 53 11.33 -8.27 -4.96
N GLU A 54 11.69 -8.19 -6.24
CA GLU A 54 12.08 -6.94 -6.91
C GLU A 54 10.97 -5.87 -6.82
N LEU A 55 9.72 -6.29 -7.00
CA LEU A 55 8.57 -5.40 -6.89
C LEU A 55 8.42 -4.87 -5.45
N ALA A 56 8.56 -5.74 -4.44
CA ALA A 56 8.52 -5.33 -3.04
C ALA A 56 9.66 -4.37 -2.68
N ASP A 57 10.87 -4.59 -3.19
CA ASP A 57 11.99 -3.66 -2.99
C ASP A 57 11.73 -2.29 -3.63
N ALA A 58 11.11 -2.25 -4.80
CA ALA A 58 10.71 -1.00 -5.45
C ALA A 58 9.64 -0.25 -4.63
N PHE A 59 8.67 -0.95 -4.06
CA PHE A 59 7.68 -0.36 -3.15
C PHE A 59 8.34 0.18 -1.88
N ILE A 60 9.20 -0.60 -1.22
CA ILE A 60 9.90 -0.18 0.00
C ILE A 60 10.76 1.05 -0.27
N ALA A 61 11.48 1.08 -1.40
CA ALA A 61 12.29 2.22 -1.79
C ALA A 61 11.43 3.48 -2.01
N ARG A 62 10.30 3.35 -2.72
CA ARG A 62 9.40 4.48 -2.98
C ARG A 62 8.75 5.00 -1.69
N LEU A 63 8.32 4.10 -0.81
CA LEU A 63 7.71 4.43 0.48
C LEU A 63 8.70 5.16 1.39
N ARG A 64 9.95 4.68 1.49
CA ARG A 64 11.02 5.37 2.24
C ARG A 64 11.31 6.76 1.67
N ALA A 65 11.29 6.91 0.35
CA ALA A 65 11.45 8.20 -0.32
C ALA A 65 10.25 9.15 -0.13
N ASP A 66 9.12 8.65 0.36
CA ASP A 66 7.93 9.42 0.74
C ASP A 66 7.76 9.49 2.27
N ASP A 67 8.85 9.29 3.03
CA ASP A 67 8.90 9.40 4.50
C ASP A 67 8.00 8.39 5.26
N TRP A 68 7.69 7.24 4.65
CA TRP A 68 7.04 6.14 5.37
C TRP A 68 8.07 5.36 6.19
N VAL A 69 7.68 5.02 7.42
CA VAL A 69 8.39 4.07 8.28
C VAL A 69 8.02 2.66 7.84
N ILE A 70 9.02 1.82 7.57
CA ILE A 70 8.85 0.44 7.08
C ILE A 70 9.33 -0.57 8.11
N ASP A 71 8.53 -1.60 8.35
CA ASP A 71 8.93 -2.84 9.03
C ASP A 71 8.83 -4.02 8.06
N ASP A 72 9.98 -4.47 7.56
CA ASP A 72 10.15 -5.57 6.60
C ASP A 72 10.69 -6.85 7.24
N ARG A 73 10.76 -6.92 8.58
CA ARG A 73 11.33 -8.08 9.31
C ARG A 73 10.59 -9.39 9.08
N GLN A 74 9.32 -9.34 8.66
CA GLN A 74 8.48 -10.52 8.40
C GLN A 74 8.35 -10.87 6.92
N ARG A 75 9.18 -10.28 6.05
CA ARG A 75 9.10 -10.53 4.61
C ARG A 75 9.38 -11.99 4.28
N LYS A 76 8.41 -12.64 3.63
CA LYS A 76 8.56 -13.99 3.07
C LYS A 76 9.04 -13.89 1.62
N GLU A 77 9.86 -14.83 1.17
CA GLU A 77 10.38 -14.82 -0.22
C GLU A 77 9.28 -15.04 -1.27
N ALA A 78 8.34 -15.95 -1.02
CA ALA A 78 7.31 -16.32 -1.99
C ALA A 78 6.19 -15.27 -2.13
N GLU A 79 5.82 -14.64 -1.01
CA GLU A 79 4.81 -13.58 -0.95
C GLU A 79 5.32 -12.51 0.01
N PRO A 80 6.08 -11.53 -0.51
CA PRO A 80 6.63 -10.47 0.31
C PRO A 80 5.51 -9.66 0.96
N THR A 81 5.45 -9.74 2.29
CA THR A 81 4.60 -8.89 3.11
C THR A 81 5.47 -8.00 4.00
N PHE A 82 5.14 -6.71 4.07
CA PHE A 82 5.81 -5.74 4.93
C PHE A 82 4.81 -4.71 5.44
N HIS A 83 5.11 -4.08 6.58
CA HIS A 83 4.27 -3.03 7.15
C HIS A 83 4.86 -1.67 6.85
N ALA A 84 3.97 -0.71 6.58
CA ALA A 84 4.33 0.67 6.31
C ALA A 84 3.39 1.60 7.07
N ALA A 85 3.94 2.63 7.71
CA ALA A 85 3.17 3.67 8.37
C ALA A 85 3.75 5.05 8.07
N LYS A 86 2.88 6.06 8.02
CA LYS A 86 3.28 7.46 7.88
C LYS A 86 2.57 8.26 8.97
N SER A 87 3.33 9.07 9.70
CA SER A 87 2.81 9.88 10.80
C SER A 87 1.61 10.69 10.33
N GLU A 88 0.57 10.78 11.16
CA GLU A 88 -0.67 11.52 10.89
C GLU A 88 -1.55 10.98 9.74
N LEU A 89 -1.11 9.93 9.04
CA LEU A 89 -1.89 9.29 7.95
C LEU A 89 -2.32 7.88 8.29
N GLY A 90 -1.60 7.19 9.17
CA GLY A 90 -1.87 5.80 9.55
C GLY A 90 -0.94 4.81 8.86
N GLY A 91 -1.37 3.56 8.75
CA GLY A 91 -0.50 2.50 8.25
C GLY A 91 -1.21 1.18 8.00
N GLY A 92 -0.46 0.24 7.43
CA GLY A 92 -0.99 -1.06 7.05
C GLY A 92 0.07 -2.00 6.52
N ALA A 93 -0.38 -3.16 6.08
CA ALA A 93 0.43 -4.16 5.43
C ALA A 93 0.32 -4.03 3.91
N PHE A 94 1.46 -4.13 3.24
CA PHE A 94 1.57 -4.39 1.81
C PHE A 94 1.86 -5.87 1.61
N THR A 95 1.12 -6.52 0.72
CA THR A 95 1.39 -7.87 0.24
C THR A 95 1.62 -7.81 -1.27
N VAL A 96 2.77 -8.32 -1.70
CA VAL A 96 3.20 -8.28 -3.09
C VAL A 96 3.15 -9.67 -3.69
N GLN A 97 2.62 -9.75 -4.90
CA GLN A 97 2.58 -10.93 -5.74
C GLN A 97 3.07 -10.54 -7.15
N THR A 98 3.33 -11.52 -8.01
CA THR A 98 3.71 -11.23 -9.40
C THR A 98 2.61 -10.40 -10.06
N ALA A 99 2.98 -9.26 -10.65
CA ALA A 99 2.06 -8.31 -11.29
C ALA A 99 0.98 -7.67 -10.39
N ALA A 100 1.02 -7.88 -9.07
CA ALA A 100 -0.02 -7.41 -8.16
C ALA A 100 0.50 -6.93 -6.81
N VAL A 101 -0.17 -5.94 -6.24
CA VAL A 101 0.04 -5.51 -4.86
C VAL A 101 -1.30 -5.30 -4.18
N SER A 102 -1.38 -5.66 -2.90
CA SER A 102 -2.50 -5.32 -2.04
C SER A 102 -2.00 -4.57 -0.82
N PHE A 103 -2.73 -3.54 -0.43
CA PHE A 103 -2.56 -2.80 0.82
C PHE A 103 -3.80 -3.01 1.68
N SER A 104 -3.59 -3.25 2.98
CA SER A 104 -4.66 -3.30 3.98
C SER A 104 -4.21 -2.57 5.22
N GLY A 105 -4.94 -1.54 5.62
CA GLY A 105 -4.54 -0.66 6.71
C GLY A 105 -5.68 0.16 7.29
N VAL A 106 -5.32 1.04 8.20
CA VAL A 106 -6.24 1.92 8.93
C VAL A 106 -5.66 3.32 8.93
N ALA A 107 -6.53 4.32 8.71
CA ALA A 107 -6.15 5.73 8.79
C ALA A 107 -5.96 6.18 10.24
N ASP A 108 -4.99 7.06 10.48
CA ASP A 108 -4.84 7.73 11.78
C ASP A 108 -5.83 8.90 11.88
N HIS A 109 -6.31 9.20 13.08
CA HIS A 109 -7.34 10.22 13.29
C HIS A 109 -6.86 11.42 14.12
N GLY A 110 -5.64 11.38 14.67
CA GLY A 110 -5.09 12.46 15.50
C GLY A 110 -5.71 12.53 16.90
#